data_AF-A0A538QGI3-F1
#
_entry.id   AF-A0A538QGI3-F1
#
_cell.length_a   1.000
_cell.length_b   1.000
_cell.length_c   1.000
_cell.angle_alpha   90.00
_cell.angle_beta   90.00
_cell.angle_gamma   90.00
#
_symmetry.space_group_name_H-M   'P 1'
#
loop_
_entity.id
_entity.type
_entity.pdbx_description
1 polymer ?
#
loop_
_entity_poly.entity_id
_entity_poly.type
_entity_poly.pdbx_seq_one_letter_code
_entity_poly.pdbx_strand_id
1 'polypeptide(L)'
;MPTYLIETCYEHETIRSCAGTATEVRRRQWWALLGCGAGEISGNNPIWKFGSGWPQELGSPGSLGQARLAAIAQQIAWQTLAPDDALIALGQGTGDAEIAATRTADHKQAVLYIPPGAAPAITVDLARLVTPVTATWLDPTTNRTTPAGSGLTGSRAFTTPGNNAGGDTDWVLLLTAP
;
A
#
# COMPACT_ATOMS: atom_id res chain seq x y z
N MET A 1 11.42 -18.44 6.03
CA MET A 1 10.05 -18.73 6.48
C MET A 1 9.21 -17.49 6.19
N PRO A 2 7.98 -17.62 5.66
CA PRO A 2 7.10 -16.46 5.49
C PRO A 2 6.88 -15.76 6.85
N THR A 3 6.82 -14.43 6.83
CA THR A 3 6.55 -13.62 8.02
C THR A 3 5.27 -12.83 7.82
N TYR A 4 4.47 -12.70 8.85
CA TYR A 4 3.31 -11.81 8.85
C TYR A 4 3.36 -10.94 10.10
N LEU A 5 2.76 -9.77 9.99
CA LEU A 5 2.71 -8.79 11.06
C LEU A 5 1.55 -9.13 11.99
N ILE A 6 1.86 -9.61 13.19
CA ILE A 6 0.84 -10.11 14.13
C ILE A 6 0.05 -8.99 14.81
N GLU A 7 0.66 -7.83 15.02
CA GLU A 7 0.04 -6.73 15.76
C GLU A 7 0.68 -5.39 15.39
N THR A 8 -0.17 -4.40 15.14
CA THR A 8 0.22 -3.01 14.92
C THR A 8 -0.77 -2.07 15.61
N CYS A 9 -0.79 -0.81 15.17
CA CYS A 9 -1.87 0.13 15.40
C CYS A 9 -3.26 -0.47 15.18
N TYR A 10 -4.13 -0.37 16.19
CA TYR A 10 -5.55 -0.69 16.02
C TYR A 10 -6.38 0.54 15.71
N GLU A 11 -7.41 0.37 14.88
CA GLU A 11 -8.39 1.41 14.65
C GLU A 11 -9.09 1.78 15.97
N HIS A 12 -9.27 3.07 16.22
CA HIS A 12 -9.79 3.62 17.48
C HIS A 12 -8.94 3.33 18.73
N GLU A 13 -7.66 2.98 18.56
CA GLU A 13 -6.71 2.86 19.66
C GLU A 13 -5.60 3.91 19.57
N THR A 14 -5.50 4.75 20.61
CA THR A 14 -4.51 5.83 20.70
C THR A 14 -3.45 5.51 21.75
N ILE A 15 -2.65 4.47 21.50
CA ILE A 15 -1.53 4.07 22.35
C ILE A 15 -0.20 4.14 21.59
N ARG A 16 0.91 4.42 22.30
CA ARG A 16 2.30 4.36 21.78
C ARG A 16 2.50 5.03 20.40
N SER A 17 2.01 6.27 20.26
CA SER A 17 2.08 7.08 19.03
C SER A 17 1.15 6.65 17.89
N CYS A 18 0.26 5.67 18.14
CA CYS A 18 -0.78 5.33 17.19
C CYS A 18 -1.86 6.42 17.14
N ALA A 19 -2.18 6.90 15.93
CA ALA A 19 -3.28 7.83 15.74
C ALA A 19 -4.66 7.14 15.80
N GLY A 20 -4.70 5.82 15.62
CA GLY A 20 -5.94 5.03 15.63
C GLY A 20 -6.90 5.37 14.48
N THR A 21 -6.42 6.02 13.43
CA THR A 21 -7.24 6.38 12.25
C THR A 21 -7.26 5.25 11.23
N ALA A 22 -8.31 5.17 10.43
CA ALA A 22 -8.39 4.20 9.34
C ALA A 22 -7.24 4.32 8.33
N THR A 23 -6.76 5.55 8.11
CA THR A 23 -5.61 5.85 7.24
C THR A 23 -4.32 5.28 7.81
N GLU A 24 -4.09 5.42 9.12
CA GLU A 24 -2.93 4.84 9.79
C GLU A 24 -2.96 3.30 9.72
N VAL A 25 -4.12 2.70 9.98
CA VAL A 25 -4.30 1.24 9.88
C VAL A 25 -4.03 0.77 8.45
N ARG A 26 -4.57 1.47 7.44
CA ARG A 26 -4.35 1.14 6.03
C ARG A 26 -2.88 1.23 5.64
N ARG A 27 -2.13 2.22 6.14
CA ARG A 27 -0.68 2.31 5.95
C ARG A 27 0.03 1.05 6.43
N ARG A 28 -0.29 0.57 7.64
CA ARG A 28 0.31 -0.64 8.20
C ARG A 28 -0.05 -1.90 7.41
N GLN A 29 -1.31 -2.01 7.00
CA GLN A 29 -1.80 -3.10 6.16
C GLN A 29 -0.99 -3.23 4.87
N TRP A 30 -0.75 -2.11 4.17
CA TRP A 30 0.07 -2.09 2.96
C TRP A 30 1.55 -2.37 3.23
N TRP A 31 2.13 -1.74 4.24
CA TRP A 31 3.52 -2.02 4.64
C TRP A 31 3.74 -3.47 5.03
N ALA A 32 2.79 -4.12 5.69
CA ALA A 32 2.89 -5.52 6.04
C ALA A 32 2.81 -6.45 4.83
N LEU A 33 1.89 -6.18 3.90
CA LEU A 33 1.80 -6.94 2.65
C LEU A 33 3.09 -6.84 1.85
N LEU A 34 3.61 -5.62 1.67
CA LEU A 34 4.77 -5.36 0.81
C LEU A 34 6.12 -5.61 1.50
N GLY A 35 6.19 -5.47 2.82
CA GLY A 35 7.43 -5.62 3.60
C GLY A 35 7.62 -7.00 4.24
N CYS A 36 6.55 -7.63 4.74
CA CYS A 36 6.63 -8.94 5.42
C CYS A 36 6.28 -10.12 4.50
N GLY A 37 5.58 -9.86 3.40
CA GLY A 37 5.28 -10.83 2.35
C GLY A 37 4.09 -11.76 2.62
N ALA A 38 3.66 -11.97 3.87
CA ALA A 38 2.46 -12.76 4.19
C ALA A 38 1.32 -11.97 4.86
N GLY A 39 1.41 -10.63 4.88
CA GLY A 39 0.35 -9.73 5.33
C GLY A 39 0.34 -9.43 6.83
N GLU A 40 -0.84 -9.06 7.35
CA GLU A 40 -1.06 -8.58 8.72
C GLU A 40 -2.35 -9.15 9.33
N ILE A 41 -2.38 -9.23 10.66
CA ILE A 41 -3.62 -9.27 11.44
C ILE A 41 -3.96 -7.84 11.86
N SER A 42 -5.02 -7.29 11.26
CA SER A 42 -5.51 -5.93 11.57
C SER A 42 -6.39 -5.96 12.81
N GLY A 43 -6.29 -4.93 13.67
CA GLY A 43 -7.13 -4.81 14.86
C GLY A 43 -7.93 -3.52 14.93
N ASN A 44 -8.95 -3.55 15.78
CA ASN A 44 -9.86 -2.44 16.06
C ASN A 44 -10.24 -2.53 17.56
N ASN A 45 -10.16 -1.39 18.26
CA ASN A 45 -10.24 -1.31 19.71
C ASN A 45 -11.57 -1.83 20.28
N PRO A 46 -12.76 -1.39 19.82
CA PRO A 46 -14.01 -2.03 20.23
C PRO A 46 -14.09 -3.53 19.92
N ILE A 47 -13.57 -3.99 18.77
CA ILE A 47 -13.65 -5.41 18.35
C ILE A 47 -12.84 -6.32 19.27
N TRP A 48 -11.54 -6.06 19.48
CA TRP A 48 -10.68 -7.01 20.17
C TRP A 48 -11.10 -7.27 21.63
N LYS A 49 -11.72 -6.28 22.28
CA LYS A 49 -12.22 -6.37 23.66
C LYS A 49 -13.70 -6.75 23.78
N PHE A 50 -14.38 -7.00 22.67
CA PHE A 50 -15.85 -7.17 22.62
C PHE A 50 -16.59 -6.02 23.35
N GLY A 51 -16.14 -4.79 23.12
CA GLY A 51 -16.67 -3.60 23.78
C GLY A 51 -18.08 -3.22 23.29
N SER A 52 -18.72 -2.26 23.96
CA SER A 52 -20.00 -1.72 23.49
C SER A 52 -19.88 -1.22 22.05
N GLY A 53 -20.79 -1.66 21.17
CA GLY A 53 -20.80 -1.26 19.76
C GLY A 53 -19.83 -2.04 18.86
N TRP A 54 -19.14 -3.08 19.36
CA TRP A 54 -18.19 -3.84 18.54
C TRP A 54 -18.77 -4.45 17.25
N PRO A 55 -20.04 -4.89 17.16
CA PRO A 55 -20.55 -5.43 15.90
C PRO A 55 -20.60 -4.40 14.78
N GLN A 56 -20.79 -3.10 15.10
CA GLN A 56 -20.81 -2.02 14.13
C GLN A 56 -19.41 -1.78 13.53
N GLU A 57 -18.36 -2.01 14.32
CA GLU A 57 -16.96 -1.83 13.91
C GLU A 57 -16.47 -2.87 12.89
N LEU A 58 -17.19 -3.98 12.70
CA LEU A 58 -16.93 -4.88 11.57
C LEU A 58 -17.09 -4.17 10.21
N GLY A 59 -17.90 -3.10 10.18
CA GLY A 59 -18.10 -2.25 9.01
C GLY A 59 -17.28 -0.96 9.01
N SER A 60 -16.35 -0.77 9.94
CA SER A 60 -15.50 0.42 9.98
C SER A 60 -14.58 0.51 8.74
N PRO A 61 -14.09 1.71 8.38
CA PRO A 61 -13.20 1.85 7.24
C PRO A 61 -11.90 1.03 7.36
N GLY A 62 -11.28 0.95 8.54
CA GLY A 62 -10.09 0.12 8.78
C GLY A 62 -10.36 -1.38 8.63
N SER A 63 -11.44 -1.88 9.25
CA SER A 63 -11.87 -3.29 9.14
C SER A 63 -12.17 -3.70 7.70
N LEU A 64 -12.95 -2.89 6.98
CA LEU A 64 -13.24 -3.13 5.56
C LEU A 64 -11.99 -2.95 4.67
N GLY A 65 -11.01 -2.15 5.11
CA GLY A 65 -9.71 -2.00 4.46
C GLY A 65 -8.97 -3.32 4.32
N GLN A 66 -9.00 -4.18 5.34
CA GLN A 66 -8.33 -5.48 5.30
C GLN A 66 -8.94 -6.42 4.24
N ALA A 67 -10.27 -6.44 4.12
CA ALA A 67 -10.95 -7.22 3.10
C ALA A 67 -10.62 -6.70 1.68
N ARG A 68 -10.50 -5.38 1.52
CA ARG A 68 -10.07 -4.77 0.25
C ARG A 68 -8.62 -5.12 -0.09
N LEU A 69 -7.70 -5.04 0.86
CA LEU A 69 -6.31 -5.43 0.67
C LEU A 69 -6.21 -6.89 0.19
N ALA A 70 -6.95 -7.80 0.81
CA ALA A 70 -7.00 -9.21 0.40
C ALA A 70 -7.50 -9.36 -1.05
N ALA A 71 -8.53 -8.61 -1.45
CA ALA A 71 -9.04 -8.63 -2.82
C ALA A 71 -8.03 -8.05 -3.82
N ILE A 72 -7.29 -7.01 -3.45
CA ILE A 72 -6.23 -6.42 -4.30
C ILE A 72 -5.05 -7.39 -4.42
N ALA A 73 -4.65 -8.03 -3.32
CA ALA A 73 -3.57 -9.01 -3.32
C ALA A 73 -3.85 -10.15 -4.31
N GLN A 74 -5.10 -10.57 -4.49
CA GLN A 74 -5.47 -11.58 -5.49
C GLN A 74 -5.29 -11.14 -6.95
N GLN A 75 -5.09 -9.84 -7.21
CA GLN A 75 -4.88 -9.27 -8.54
C GLN A 75 -3.40 -9.04 -8.87
N ILE A 76 -2.50 -9.29 -7.92
CA ILE A 76 -1.06 -9.11 -8.07
C ILE A 76 -0.32 -10.40 -7.71
N ALA A 77 0.90 -10.57 -8.21
CA ALA A 77 1.75 -11.73 -7.93
C ALA A 77 2.45 -11.57 -6.56
N TRP A 78 1.67 -11.32 -5.50
CA TRP A 78 2.19 -10.94 -4.19
C TRP A 78 3.17 -11.95 -3.60
N GLN A 79 3.03 -13.24 -3.93
CA GLN A 79 3.91 -14.31 -3.41
C GLN A 79 5.35 -14.21 -3.92
N THR A 80 5.58 -13.49 -5.03
CA THR A 80 6.90 -13.34 -5.65
C THR A 80 7.44 -11.92 -5.55
N LEU A 81 6.69 -11.01 -4.91
CA LEU A 81 7.15 -9.66 -4.59
C LEU A 81 8.27 -9.73 -3.55
N ALA A 82 9.34 -9.00 -3.81
CA ALA A 82 10.40 -8.72 -2.85
C ALA A 82 10.60 -7.20 -2.73
N PRO A 83 10.94 -6.67 -1.54
CA PRO A 83 11.29 -5.26 -1.37
C PRO A 83 12.41 -4.82 -2.31
N ASP A 84 12.28 -3.63 -2.90
CA ASP A 84 13.26 -3.05 -3.81
C ASP A 84 13.24 -1.51 -3.75
N ASP A 85 13.78 -0.93 -2.68
CA ASP A 85 13.83 0.54 -2.49
C ASP A 85 14.63 1.25 -3.60
N ALA A 86 15.59 0.56 -4.22
CA ALA A 86 16.35 1.08 -5.35
C ALA A 86 15.48 1.33 -6.60
N LEU A 87 14.23 0.87 -6.60
CA LEU A 87 13.23 1.22 -7.60
C LEU A 87 12.82 2.70 -7.54
N ILE A 88 12.93 3.34 -6.37
CA ILE A 88 12.62 4.75 -6.18
C ILE A 88 13.92 5.56 -6.28
N ALA A 89 14.13 6.18 -7.43
CA ALA A 89 15.29 7.02 -7.67
C ALA A 89 15.23 8.33 -6.87
N LEU A 90 14.03 8.90 -6.67
CA LEU A 90 13.80 10.11 -5.87
C LEU A 90 12.44 10.05 -5.17
N GLY A 91 12.37 10.50 -3.92
CA GLY A 91 11.12 10.67 -3.18
C GLY A 91 10.74 9.53 -2.24
N GLN A 92 11.68 8.66 -1.85
CA GLN A 92 11.47 7.50 -0.94
C GLN A 92 10.67 7.81 0.33
N GLY A 93 10.83 9.03 0.89
CA GLY A 93 10.26 9.38 2.18
C GLY A 93 11.00 8.70 3.35
N THR A 94 10.54 8.95 4.57
CA THR A 94 11.10 8.37 5.81
C THR A 94 10.02 8.25 6.86
N GLY A 95 10.12 7.25 7.75
CA GLY A 95 9.15 7.07 8.84
C GLY A 95 7.74 6.87 8.29
N ASP A 96 6.77 7.62 8.81
CA ASP A 96 5.36 7.56 8.37
C ASP A 96 5.13 7.94 6.90
N ALA A 97 6.10 8.59 6.26
CA ALA A 97 6.06 8.97 4.85
C ALA A 97 6.82 7.99 3.93
N GLU A 98 7.36 6.89 4.48
CA GLU A 98 8.18 5.94 3.73
C GLU A 98 7.36 5.08 2.75
N ILE A 99 7.82 5.06 1.51
CA ILE A 99 7.18 4.32 0.42
C ILE A 99 7.67 2.88 0.46
N ALA A 100 6.74 1.94 0.58
CA ALA A 100 7.07 0.53 0.41
C ALA A 100 7.10 0.22 -1.09
N ALA A 101 8.28 -0.11 -1.63
CA ALA A 101 8.46 -0.52 -3.01
C ALA A 101 8.82 -2.00 -3.11
N THR A 102 8.16 -2.70 -4.01
CA THR A 102 8.40 -4.12 -4.26
C THR A 102 8.43 -4.42 -5.75
N ARG A 103 9.08 -5.53 -6.11
CA ARG A 103 9.15 -6.02 -7.49
C ARG A 103 9.16 -7.54 -7.50
N THR A 104 8.55 -8.12 -8.54
CA THR A 104 8.57 -9.57 -8.75
C THR A 104 9.94 -10.06 -9.21
N ALA A 105 10.28 -11.30 -8.89
CA ALA A 105 11.55 -11.91 -9.27
C ALA A 105 11.79 -12.01 -10.79
N ASP A 106 10.73 -12.02 -11.60
CA ASP A 106 10.80 -11.98 -13.07
C ASP A 106 10.88 -10.56 -13.65
N HIS A 107 10.87 -9.54 -12.77
CA HIS A 107 10.96 -8.13 -13.11
C HIS A 107 9.78 -7.62 -13.95
N LYS A 108 8.65 -8.34 -13.98
CA LYS A 108 7.47 -7.97 -14.78
C LYS A 108 6.42 -7.17 -14.03
N GLN A 109 6.47 -7.15 -12.70
CA GLN A 109 5.55 -6.37 -11.89
C GLN A 109 6.28 -5.68 -10.75
N ALA A 110 5.87 -4.44 -10.46
CA ALA A 110 6.21 -3.76 -9.23
C ALA A 110 4.98 -3.11 -8.61
N VAL A 111 4.97 -3.05 -7.28
CA VAL A 111 3.92 -2.45 -6.48
C VAL A 111 4.58 -1.49 -5.50
N LEU A 112 4.18 -0.22 -5.56
CA LEU A 112 4.63 0.81 -4.63
C LEU A 112 3.43 1.34 -3.87
N TYR A 113 3.49 1.37 -2.54
CA TYR A 113 2.50 2.06 -1.71
C TYR A 113 3.04 3.40 -1.25
N ILE A 114 2.39 4.47 -1.69
CA ILE A 114 2.71 5.86 -1.35
C ILE A 114 1.81 6.25 -0.17
N PRO A 115 2.32 6.32 1.08
CA PRO A 115 1.50 6.63 2.25
C PRO A 115 1.15 8.13 2.31
N PRO A 116 0.22 8.53 3.21
CA PRO A 116 0.00 9.94 3.47
C PRO A 116 1.26 10.58 4.05
N GLY A 117 1.55 11.80 3.63
CA GLY A 117 2.76 12.54 4.04
C GLY A 117 3.99 12.27 3.17
N ALA A 118 3.95 11.28 2.27
CA ALA A 118 4.95 11.12 1.22
C ALA A 118 4.92 12.28 0.22
N ALA A 119 5.99 12.42 -0.56
CA ALA A 119 6.04 13.40 -1.63
C ALA A 119 4.93 13.11 -2.66
N PRO A 120 4.21 14.14 -3.17
CA PRO A 120 3.14 13.94 -4.15
C PRO A 120 3.66 13.48 -5.52
N ALA A 121 4.97 13.59 -5.76
CA ALA A 121 5.64 13.09 -6.95
C ALA A 121 6.89 12.31 -6.57
N ILE A 122 7.06 11.14 -7.18
CA ILE A 122 8.21 10.25 -6.98
C ILE A 122 8.84 9.94 -8.33
N THR A 123 10.14 9.66 -8.36
CA THR A 123 10.82 9.20 -9.56
C THR A 123 11.16 7.73 -9.43
N VAL A 124 10.75 6.94 -10.41
CA VAL A 124 10.92 5.49 -10.45
C VAL A 124 11.89 5.11 -11.57
N ASP A 125 12.87 4.26 -11.27
CA ASP A 125 13.78 3.70 -12.27
C ASP A 125 13.17 2.46 -12.94
N LEU A 126 12.50 2.65 -14.08
CA LEU A 126 11.86 1.56 -14.81
C LEU A 126 12.87 0.63 -15.49
N ALA A 127 14.17 0.97 -15.54
CA ALA A 127 15.19 0.06 -16.06
C ALA A 127 15.38 -1.20 -15.19
N ARG A 128 14.83 -1.19 -13.97
CA ARG A 128 14.79 -2.35 -13.06
C ARG A 128 13.66 -3.34 -13.39
N LEU A 129 12.74 -2.96 -14.26
CA LEU A 129 11.67 -3.81 -14.77
C LEU A 129 12.02 -4.27 -16.20
N VAL A 130 11.36 -5.33 -16.66
CA VAL A 130 11.25 -5.56 -18.11
C VAL A 130 10.50 -4.38 -18.71
N THR A 131 11.01 -3.83 -19.81
CA THR A 131 10.40 -2.68 -20.48
C THR A 131 9.87 -3.06 -21.86
N PRO A 132 8.82 -2.38 -22.38
CA PRO A 132 8.16 -1.20 -21.80
C PRO A 132 7.19 -1.54 -20.65
N VAL A 133 6.97 -0.57 -19.77
CA VAL A 133 6.08 -0.68 -18.61
C VAL A 133 4.76 0.07 -18.85
N THR A 134 3.67 -0.51 -18.37
CA THR A 134 2.38 0.17 -18.15
C THR A 134 2.24 0.49 -16.68
N ALA A 135 1.84 1.73 -16.38
CA ALA A 135 1.67 2.24 -15.03
C ALA A 135 0.21 2.58 -14.76
N THR A 136 -0.26 2.22 -13.58
CA THR A 136 -1.65 2.43 -13.13
C THR A 136 -1.66 2.83 -11.66
N TRP A 137 -2.35 3.91 -11.34
CA TRP A 137 -2.69 4.26 -9.97
C TRP A 137 -3.88 3.43 -9.49
N LEU A 138 -3.82 2.92 -8.27
CA LEU A 138 -4.91 2.23 -7.59
C LEU A 138 -5.26 3.00 -6.30
N ASP A 139 -6.55 3.28 -6.14
CA ASP A 139 -7.12 3.84 -4.92
C ASP A 139 -7.30 2.72 -3.88
N PRO A 140 -6.56 2.74 -2.76
CA PRO A 140 -6.58 1.66 -1.79
C PRO A 140 -7.89 1.62 -0.97
N THR A 141 -8.73 2.66 -1.05
CA THR A 141 -10.02 2.75 -0.34
C THR A 141 -11.18 2.19 -1.16
N THR A 142 -11.05 2.11 -2.49
CA THR A 142 -12.12 1.67 -3.40
C THR A 142 -11.72 0.58 -4.39
N ASN A 143 -10.44 0.24 -4.51
CA ASN A 143 -9.88 -0.64 -5.53
C ASN A 143 -10.16 -0.15 -6.98
N ARG A 144 -10.35 1.16 -7.17
CA ARG A 144 -10.50 1.76 -8.49
C ARG A 144 -9.14 2.15 -9.05
N THR A 145 -8.98 2.01 -10.36
CA THR A 145 -7.72 2.30 -11.04
C THR A 145 -7.81 3.52 -11.94
N THR A 146 -6.71 4.27 -12.07
CA THR A 146 -6.54 5.37 -13.01
C THR A 146 -5.25 5.16 -13.81
N PRO A 147 -5.27 5.21 -15.15
CA PRO A 147 -4.06 5.07 -15.96
C PRO A 147 -3.01 6.13 -15.64
N ALA A 148 -1.73 5.72 -15.56
CA ALA A 148 -0.59 6.59 -15.31
C ALA A 148 0.46 6.56 -16.45
N GLY A 149 0.17 5.84 -17.53
CA GLY A 149 0.98 5.81 -18.75
C GLY A 149 1.22 4.39 -19.26
N SER A 150 1.63 4.26 -20.53
CA SER A 150 1.99 2.99 -21.16
C SER A 150 3.19 3.19 -22.08
N GLY A 151 3.89 2.10 -22.43
CA GLY A 151 5.09 2.23 -23.26
C GLY A 151 6.29 2.85 -22.52
N LEU A 152 6.26 2.89 -21.19
CA LEU A 152 7.21 3.66 -20.38
C LEU A 152 8.56 2.95 -20.26
N THR A 153 9.63 3.74 -20.26
CA THR A 153 11.03 3.28 -20.16
C THR A 153 11.86 4.29 -19.36
N GLY A 154 13.02 3.84 -18.88
CA GLY A 154 14.01 4.68 -18.16
C GLY A 154 13.48 5.23 -16.84
N SER A 155 14.05 6.34 -16.40
CA SER A 155 13.61 7.03 -15.19
C SER A 155 12.36 7.88 -15.44
N ARG A 156 11.31 7.71 -14.63
CA ARG A 156 10.02 8.39 -14.81
C ARG A 156 9.47 8.94 -13.51
N ALA A 157 8.99 10.19 -13.58
CA ALA A 157 8.25 10.80 -12.48
C ALA A 157 6.77 10.40 -12.54
N PHE A 158 6.20 10.05 -11.39
CA PHE A 158 4.79 9.75 -11.21
C PHE A 158 4.23 10.65 -10.11
N THR A 159 3.17 11.40 -10.43
CA THR A 159 2.45 12.27 -9.48
C THR A 159 1.17 11.58 -9.05
N THR A 160 0.88 11.54 -7.75
CA THR A 160 -0.36 10.97 -7.23
C THR A 160 -1.58 11.76 -7.73
N PRO A 161 -2.74 11.11 -7.98
CA PRO A 161 -3.94 11.78 -8.50
C PRO A 161 -4.63 12.81 -7.58
N GLY A 162 -4.05 13.16 -6.42
CA GLY A 162 -4.66 14.01 -5.40
C GLY A 162 -5.22 13.19 -4.24
N ASN A 163 -6.39 13.57 -3.71
CA ASN A 163 -7.02 12.78 -2.66
C ASN A 163 -7.70 11.54 -3.26
N ASN A 164 -7.55 10.40 -2.60
CA ASN A 164 -8.32 9.20 -2.90
C ASN A 164 -9.78 9.35 -2.47
N ALA A 165 -10.63 8.36 -2.78
CA ALA A 165 -12.06 8.44 -2.48
C ALA A 165 -12.40 8.47 -0.98
N GLY A 166 -11.46 8.06 -0.11
CA GLY A 166 -11.56 8.20 1.34
C GLY A 166 -11.20 9.60 1.86
N GLY A 167 -10.67 10.48 1.00
CA GLY A 167 -10.23 11.83 1.34
C GLY A 167 -8.77 11.94 1.78
N ASP A 168 -8.04 10.82 1.80
CA ASP A 168 -6.62 10.77 2.16
C ASP A 168 -5.72 10.90 0.91
N THR A 169 -4.41 11.05 1.12
CA THR A 169 -3.43 11.26 0.03
C THR A 169 -2.61 10.01 -0.33
N ASP A 170 -2.99 8.84 0.17
CA ASP A 170 -2.30 7.59 -0.13
C ASP A 170 -2.82 6.88 -1.39
N TRP A 171 -1.87 6.28 -2.11
CA TRP A 171 -2.10 5.65 -3.40
C TRP A 171 -1.18 4.44 -3.57
N VAL A 172 -1.58 3.53 -4.45
CA VAL A 172 -0.75 2.41 -4.87
C VAL A 172 -0.39 2.60 -6.34
N LEU A 173 0.90 2.57 -6.68
CA LEU A 173 1.37 2.52 -8.05
C LEU A 173 1.60 1.06 -8.46
N LEU A 174 0.84 0.60 -9.45
CA LEU A 174 1.03 -0.70 -10.09
C LEU A 174 1.79 -0.51 -11.40
N LEU A 175 2.89 -1.24 -11.54
CA LEU A 175 3.72 -1.26 -12.73
C LEU A 175 3.71 -2.68 -13.30
N THR A 176 3.42 -2.82 -14.58
CA THR A 176 3.38 -4.13 -15.26
C THR A 176 4.08 -4.07 -16.61
N ALA A 177 4.87 -5.09 -16.91
CA ALA A 177 5.51 -5.33 -18.19
C ALA A 177 4.87 -6.53 -18.92
N PRO A 178 5.03 -6.63 -20.26
CA PRO A 178 4.61 -7.80 -21.05
C PRO A 178 5.27 -9.12 -20.62
#